data_AF-A0A7L3ZVG0-F1
#
_entry.id   AF-A0A7L3ZVG0-F1
#
_cell.length_a   1.000
_cell.length_b   1.000
_cell.length_c   1.000
_cell.angle_alpha   90.00
_cell.angle_beta   90.00
_cell.angle_gamma   90.00
#
_symmetry.space_group_name_H-M   'P 1'
#
loop_
_entity.id
_entity.type
_entity.pdbx_description
1 polymer ?
#
loop_
_entity_poly.entity_id
_entity_poly.type
_entity_poly.pdbx_seq_one_letter_code
_entity_poly.pdbx_strand_id
1 'polypeptide(L)'
;QDIIHDPGRGAPLAKIAFRDPYRFKKRTELFIAAEGIHTGQFVYCGKKAQLNIGNVLPVGTMPEGTIVCCLEEKPGDRGKLARASGNYATVISHNPETKKTRVKLPSGSKKVISSANRAVVGIVAGGGRIDKPILKAGRAYHKYKAKRNCWPRVRGVAMN
;
A
#
# COMPACT_ATOMS: atom_id res chain seq x y z
N GLN A 1 15.10 -6.27 -5.43
CA GLN A 1 16.03 -7.34 -5.04
C GLN A 1 15.25 -8.62 -4.82
N ASP A 2 14.25 -8.59 -3.93
CA ASP A 2 13.48 -9.77 -3.56
C ASP A 2 12.04 -9.36 -3.16
N ILE A 3 11.10 -10.31 -3.18
CA ILE A 3 9.72 -10.13 -2.72
C ILE A 3 9.47 -11.18 -1.63
N ILE A 4 9.17 -10.71 -0.42
CA ILE A 4 9.08 -11.56 0.77
C ILE A 4 7.68 -11.54 1.39
N HIS A 5 7.35 -12.61 2.11
CA HIS A 5 6.18 -12.66 2.97
C HIS A 5 6.47 -12.03 4.35
N ASP A 6 5.56 -11.20 4.83
CA ASP A 6 5.59 -10.58 6.17
C ASP A 6 4.53 -11.27 7.06
N PRO A 7 4.92 -12.01 8.11
CA PRO A 7 3.97 -12.71 8.98
C PRO A 7 2.90 -11.77 9.54
N GLY A 8 1.63 -12.20 9.47
CA GLY A 8 0.50 -11.40 9.94
C GLY A 8 0.01 -10.36 8.91
N ARG A 9 0.71 -10.15 7.80
CA ARG A 9 0.28 -9.32 6.66
C ARG A 9 -0.22 -10.19 5.50
N GLY A 10 -1.25 -9.71 4.81
CA GLY A 10 -1.76 -10.38 3.60
C GLY A 10 -0.99 -10.01 2.32
N ALA A 11 -0.54 -8.76 2.24
CA ALA A 11 0.25 -8.26 1.11
C ALA A 11 1.74 -8.62 1.28
N PRO A 12 2.45 -9.02 0.22
CA PRO A 12 3.89 -9.21 0.26
C PRO A 12 4.64 -7.86 0.35
N LEU A 13 5.89 -7.91 0.82
CA LEU A 13 6.80 -6.78 0.86
C LEU A 13 7.88 -6.92 -0.22
N ALA A 14 8.20 -5.83 -0.90
CA ALA A 14 9.30 -5.75 -1.85
C ALA A 14 10.54 -5.14 -1.17
N LYS A 15 11.67 -5.85 -1.23
CA LYS A 15 13.00 -5.32 -0.84
C LYS A 15 13.59 -4.56 -2.02
N ILE A 16 13.63 -3.24 -1.90
CA ILE A 16 14.15 -2.35 -2.94
C ILE A 16 15.48 -1.76 -2.48
N ALA A 17 16.52 -1.93 -3.29
CA ALA A 17 17.84 -1.38 -3.03
C ALA A 17 18.01 -0.07 -3.79
N PHE A 18 18.21 1.02 -3.06
CA PHE A 18 18.56 2.34 -3.60
C PHE A 18 20.04 2.63 -3.37
N ARG A 19 20.63 3.46 -4.22
CA ARG A 19 21.93 4.08 -3.96
C ARG A 19 21.75 5.26 -3.03
N ASP A 20 22.61 5.39 -2.03
CA ASP A 20 22.60 6.56 -1.15
C ASP A 20 23.06 7.81 -1.93
N PRO A 21 22.34 8.94 -1.81
CA PRO A 21 22.65 10.14 -2.56
C PRO A 21 23.89 10.91 -2.07
N TYR A 22 24.33 10.70 -0.83
CA TYR A 22 25.41 11.48 -0.19
C TYR A 22 26.65 10.64 0.14
N ARG A 23 26.52 9.31 0.24
CA ARG A 23 27.62 8.40 0.60
C ARG A 23 27.69 7.23 -0.37
N PHE A 24 28.87 6.65 -0.56
CA PHE A 24 29.02 5.41 -1.34
C PHE A 24 28.52 4.19 -0.54
N LYS A 25 27.20 4.04 -0.43
CA LYS A 25 26.54 2.87 0.18
C LYS A 25 25.21 2.56 -0.50
N LYS A 26 24.72 1.33 -0.33
CA LYS A 26 23.37 0.93 -0.72
C LYS A 26 22.43 1.07 0.49
N ARG A 27 21.22 1.59 0.28
CA ARG A 27 20.14 1.60 1.27
C ARG A 27 19.02 0.69 0.80
N THR A 28 18.71 -0.31 1.60
CA THR A 28 17.59 -1.20 1.33
C THR A 28 16.35 -0.70 2.05
N GLU A 29 15.27 -0.49 1.31
CA GLU A 29 13.98 -0.08 1.84
C GLU A 29 12.94 -1.19 1.60
N LEU A 30 11.98 -1.28 2.53
CA LEU A 30 10.87 -2.22 2.44
C LEU A 30 9.61 -1.50 1.98
N PHE A 31 9.12 -1.91 0.81
CA PHE A 31 7.90 -1.39 0.22
C PHE A 31 6.81 -2.44 0.34
N ILE A 32 5.56 -2.01 0.35
CA ILE A 32 4.47 -2.95 0.04
C ILE A 32 4.50 -3.16 -1.46
N ALA A 33 4.50 -4.41 -1.91
CA ALA A 33 4.55 -4.70 -3.33
C ALA A 33 3.23 -4.32 -4.00
N ALA A 34 3.33 -3.58 -5.11
CA ALA A 34 2.24 -3.44 -6.04
C ALA A 34 2.10 -4.74 -6.85
N GLU A 35 0.89 -5.07 -7.26
CA GLU A 35 0.61 -6.21 -8.12
C GLU A 35 1.32 -6.04 -9.47
N GLY A 36 1.96 -7.09 -9.95
CA GLY A 36 2.80 -7.06 -11.16
C GLY A 36 4.26 -6.67 -10.94
N ILE A 37 4.67 -6.27 -9.71
CA ILE A 37 6.10 -6.10 -9.42
C ILE A 37 6.82 -7.45 -9.42
N HIS A 38 8.02 -7.50 -10.01
CA HIS A 38 8.87 -8.69 -10.04
C HIS A 38 10.29 -8.42 -9.54
N THR A 39 11.04 -9.49 -9.23
CA THR A 39 12.45 -9.38 -8.87
C THR A 39 13.27 -8.89 -10.06
N GLY A 40 14.31 -8.09 -9.78
CA GLY A 40 15.11 -7.43 -10.82
C GLY A 40 14.49 -6.18 -11.46
N GLN A 41 13.21 -5.88 -11.20
CA GLN A 41 12.57 -4.68 -11.74
C GLN A 41 13.21 -3.40 -11.19
N PHE A 42 13.42 -2.42 -12.07
CA PHE A 42 13.80 -1.06 -11.69
C PHE A 42 12.58 -0.27 -11.21
N VAL A 43 12.68 0.28 -10.00
CA VAL A 43 11.65 1.13 -9.41
C VAL A 43 12.16 2.56 -9.36
N TYR A 44 11.40 3.48 -9.96
CA TYR A 44 11.73 4.89 -10.01
C TYR A 44 10.85 5.67 -9.04
N CYS A 45 11.49 6.49 -8.20
CA CYS A 45 10.84 7.29 -7.18
C CYS A 45 11.16 8.77 -7.39
N GLY A 46 10.17 9.60 -7.70
CA GLY A 46 10.36 11.04 -7.82
C GLY A 46 9.35 11.75 -8.72
N LYS A 47 9.47 13.08 -8.82
CA LYS A 47 8.57 13.93 -9.62
C LYS A 47 8.67 13.67 -11.13
N LYS A 48 9.84 13.24 -11.62
CA LYS A 48 10.10 12.94 -13.03
C LYS A 48 10.06 11.44 -13.36
N ALA A 49 9.66 10.60 -12.40
CA ALA A 49 9.51 9.18 -12.70
C ALA A 49 8.37 8.99 -13.73
N GLN A 50 8.47 7.94 -14.54
CA GLN A 50 7.41 7.61 -15.50
C GLN A 50 6.25 6.90 -14.80
N LEU A 51 5.05 7.03 -15.37
CA LEU A 51 3.83 6.41 -14.85
C LEU A 51 3.81 4.91 -15.18
N ASN A 52 4.53 4.12 -14.37
CA ASN A 52 4.57 2.66 -14.50
C ASN A 52 4.26 2.01 -13.16
N ILE A 53 3.72 0.79 -13.20
CA ILE A 53 3.38 0.00 -12.02
C ILE A 53 4.60 -0.16 -11.11
N GLY A 54 4.41 0.16 -9.82
CA GLY A 54 5.45 0.10 -8.80
C GLY A 54 6.29 1.37 -8.64
N ASN A 55 6.26 2.30 -9.61
CA ASN A 55 6.92 3.60 -9.46
C ASN A 55 6.20 4.48 -8.43
N VAL A 56 6.94 5.40 -7.84
CA VAL A 56 6.44 6.35 -6.84
C VAL A 56 6.50 7.76 -7.39
N LEU A 57 5.34 8.39 -7.54
CA LEU A 57 5.21 9.76 -8.02
C LEU A 57 4.35 10.61 -7.06
N PRO A 58 4.48 11.94 -7.10
CA PRO A 58 3.49 12.83 -6.50
C PRO A 58 2.13 12.64 -7.18
N VAL A 59 1.05 12.56 -6.41
CA VAL A 59 -0.30 12.29 -6.94
C VAL A 59 -0.71 13.38 -7.94
N GLY A 60 -0.31 14.64 -7.73
CA GLY A 60 -0.63 15.73 -8.66
C GLY A 60 0.05 15.66 -10.03
N THR A 61 0.99 14.72 -10.25
CA THR A 61 1.61 14.47 -11.56
C THR A 61 0.98 13.29 -12.29
N MET A 62 0.19 12.48 -11.59
CA MET A 62 -0.51 11.34 -12.17
C MET A 62 -1.82 11.84 -12.81
N PRO A 63 -2.24 11.30 -13.96
CA PRO A 63 -3.51 11.68 -14.58
C PRO A 63 -4.71 11.24 -13.74
N GLU A 64 -5.85 11.88 -13.96
CA GLU A 64 -7.12 11.49 -13.35
C GLU A 64 -7.49 10.05 -13.77
N GLY A 65 -8.14 9.31 -12.87
CA GLY A 65 -8.41 7.88 -13.04
C GLY A 65 -7.27 6.94 -12.68
N THR A 66 -6.05 7.46 -12.42
CA THR A 66 -4.92 6.61 -12.02
C THR A 66 -5.22 5.84 -10.75
N ILE A 67 -4.91 4.54 -10.79
CA ILE A 67 -5.00 3.63 -9.65
C ILE A 67 -3.68 3.66 -8.88
N VAL A 68 -3.76 3.94 -7.58
CA VAL A 68 -2.59 4.10 -6.71
C VAL A 68 -2.74 3.34 -5.41
N CYS A 69 -1.63 2.95 -4.80
CA CYS A 69 -1.58 2.36 -3.48
C CYS A 69 -0.50 3.01 -2.61
N CYS A 70 -0.48 2.69 -1.32
CA CYS A 70 0.46 3.24 -0.34
C CYS A 70 0.53 4.78 -0.34
N LEU A 71 -0.63 5.40 -0.50
CA LEU A 71 -0.78 6.84 -0.61
C LEU A 71 -0.44 7.54 0.70
N GLU A 72 0.35 8.61 0.62
CA GLU A 72 0.63 9.52 1.74
C GLU A 72 -0.63 10.32 2.11
N GLU A 73 -0.92 10.46 3.41
CA GLU A 73 -1.99 11.33 3.90
C GLU A 73 -1.48 12.77 4.02
N LYS A 74 -0.26 12.92 4.53
CA LYS A 74 0.49 14.19 4.56
C LYS A 74 1.82 14.01 3.83
N PRO A 75 2.36 15.06 3.20
CA PRO A 75 3.62 14.95 2.47
C PRO A 75 4.72 14.38 3.38
N GLY A 76 5.37 13.30 2.95
CA GLY A 76 6.50 12.71 3.66
C GLY A 76 6.15 11.73 4.78
N ASP A 77 4.87 11.42 5.01
CA ASP A 77 4.47 10.42 6.02
C ASP A 77 4.77 8.95 5.63
N ARG A 78 5.38 8.74 4.44
CA ARG A 78 5.83 7.45 3.91
C ARG A 78 4.71 6.42 3.68
N GLY A 79 3.48 6.88 3.50
CA GLY A 79 2.36 6.06 3.05
C GLY A 79 1.51 5.54 4.20
N LYS A 80 0.23 5.94 4.21
CA LYS A 80 -0.76 5.55 5.22
C LYS A 80 -2.02 4.93 4.63
N LEU A 81 -2.42 5.35 3.45
CA LEU A 81 -3.70 5.01 2.83
C LEU A 81 -3.50 3.88 1.79
N ALA A 82 -4.53 3.04 1.61
CA ALA A 82 -4.54 1.93 0.64
C ALA A 82 -3.30 1.00 0.74
N ARG A 83 -3.09 0.39 1.91
CA ARG A 83 -1.93 -0.50 2.21
C ARG A 83 -2.30 -1.98 2.43
N ALA A 84 -3.58 -2.31 2.49
CA ALA A 84 -4.03 -3.68 2.67
C ALA A 84 -4.03 -4.44 1.34
N SER A 85 -3.89 -5.76 1.41
CA SER A 85 -3.89 -6.65 0.24
C SER A 85 -5.11 -6.45 -0.65
N GLY A 86 -4.91 -6.14 -1.94
CA GLY A 86 -5.96 -5.85 -2.92
C GLY A 86 -6.56 -4.46 -2.86
N ASN A 87 -6.15 -3.60 -1.92
CA ASN A 87 -6.68 -2.24 -1.85
C ASN A 87 -5.97 -1.29 -2.82
N TYR A 88 -6.72 -0.29 -3.27
CA TYR A 88 -6.23 0.83 -4.05
C TYR A 88 -7.04 2.09 -3.76
N ALA A 89 -6.49 3.24 -4.12
CA ALA A 89 -7.18 4.50 -4.20
C ALA A 89 -7.21 4.96 -5.66
N THR A 90 -8.23 5.73 -6.03
CA THR A 90 -8.37 6.28 -7.38
C THR A 90 -8.21 7.79 -7.33
N VAL A 91 -7.36 8.32 -8.19
CA VAL A 91 -7.24 9.77 -8.40
C VAL A 91 -8.51 10.25 -9.12
N ILE A 92 -9.28 11.14 -8.49
CA ILE A 92 -10.54 11.65 -9.08
C ILE A 92 -10.26 12.90 -9.87
N SER A 93 -9.71 13.92 -9.20
CA SER A 93 -9.47 15.21 -9.85
C SER A 93 -8.37 16.02 -9.17
N HIS A 94 -7.77 16.92 -9.94
CA HIS A 94 -6.75 17.85 -9.45
C HIS A 94 -7.31 19.28 -9.41
N ASN A 95 -6.96 20.01 -8.37
CA ASN A 95 -7.16 21.45 -8.30
C ASN A 95 -5.77 22.13 -8.30
N PRO A 96 -5.34 22.70 -9.45
CA PRO A 96 -4.02 23.33 -9.58
C PRO A 96 -3.85 24.57 -8.70
N GLU A 97 -4.91 25.38 -8.53
CA GLU A 97 -4.88 26.64 -7.76
C GLU A 97 -4.57 26.38 -6.28
N THR A 98 -5.29 25.44 -5.68
CA THR A 98 -5.12 25.08 -4.27
C THR A 98 -4.03 24.03 -4.04
N LYS A 99 -3.41 23.51 -5.12
CA LYS A 99 -2.42 22.42 -5.11
C LYS A 99 -2.92 21.19 -4.32
N LYS A 100 -4.19 20.86 -4.50
CA LYS A 100 -4.85 19.72 -3.85
C LYS A 100 -5.35 18.72 -4.89
N THR A 101 -5.35 17.45 -4.50
CA THR A 101 -5.89 16.36 -5.30
C THR A 101 -7.00 15.66 -4.52
N ARG A 102 -8.10 15.36 -5.20
CA ARG A 102 -9.20 14.57 -4.65
C ARG A 102 -9.01 13.12 -5.03
N VAL A 103 -9.07 12.24 -4.03
CA VAL A 103 -8.91 10.78 -4.20
C VAL A 103 -10.12 10.03 -3.64
N LYS A 104 -10.46 8.90 -4.25
CA LYS A 104 -11.41 7.91 -3.70
C LYS A 104 -10.64 6.88 -2.90
N LEU A 105 -10.98 6.70 -1.62
CA LEU A 105 -10.37 5.69 -0.76
C LEU A 105 -11.03 4.31 -0.97
N PRO A 106 -10.39 3.21 -0.53
CA PRO A 106 -10.98 1.87 -0.57
C PRO A 106 -12.35 1.77 0.15
N SER A 107 -12.60 2.63 1.15
CA SER A 107 -13.89 2.71 1.84
C SER A 107 -15.01 3.34 1.00
N GLY A 108 -14.70 3.86 -0.19
CA GLY A 108 -15.61 4.65 -1.03
C GLY A 108 -15.61 6.15 -0.69
N SER A 109 -15.09 6.54 0.48
CA SER A 109 -15.01 7.94 0.91
C SER A 109 -14.10 8.77 0.01
N LYS A 110 -14.52 9.99 -0.32
CA LYS A 110 -13.68 10.96 -1.05
C LYS A 110 -12.85 11.74 -0.04
N LYS A 111 -11.55 11.91 -0.30
CA LYS A 111 -10.64 12.68 0.53
C LYS A 111 -9.85 13.67 -0.32
N VAL A 112 -9.65 14.88 0.19
CA VAL A 112 -8.81 15.89 -0.44
C VAL A 112 -7.46 15.88 0.26
N ILE A 113 -6.39 15.75 -0.51
CA ILE A 113 -5.00 15.65 -0.04
C ILE A 113 -4.12 16.65 -0.79
N SER A 114 -2.89 16.90 -0.31
CA SER A 114 -1.94 17.72 -1.07
C SER A 114 -1.51 17.00 -2.34
N SER A 115 -1.42 17.73 -3.45
CA SER A 115 -0.91 17.22 -4.72
C SER A 115 0.57 16.79 -4.65
N ALA A 116 1.31 17.25 -3.64
CA ALA A 116 2.70 16.86 -3.38
C ALA A 116 2.84 15.51 -2.66
N ASN A 117 1.75 14.98 -2.09
CA ASN A 117 1.74 13.66 -1.48
C ASN A 117 2.16 12.61 -2.52
N ARG A 118 2.91 11.60 -2.08
CA ARG A 118 3.35 10.52 -2.96
C ARG A 118 2.43 9.32 -2.89
N ALA A 119 2.38 8.56 -3.98
CA ALA A 119 1.75 7.26 -4.02
C ALA A 119 2.51 6.32 -4.96
N VAL A 120 2.36 5.01 -4.73
CA VAL A 120 2.85 3.97 -5.63
C VAL A 120 1.78 3.74 -6.70
N VAL A 121 2.17 3.66 -7.98
CA VAL A 121 1.24 3.34 -9.07
C VAL A 121 0.86 1.86 -9.01
N GLY A 122 -0.44 1.57 -9.07
CA GLY A 122 -1.00 0.22 -9.07
C GLY A 122 -1.79 -0.15 -7.82
N ILE A 123 -2.17 -1.43 -7.74
CA ILE A 123 -2.95 -2.03 -6.65
C ILE A 123 -2.00 -2.77 -5.71
N VAL A 124 -2.33 -2.86 -4.41
CA VAL A 124 -1.55 -3.69 -3.48
C VAL A 124 -1.68 -5.18 -3.83
N ALA A 125 -0.56 -5.88 -3.97
CA ALA A 125 -0.55 -7.31 -4.27
C ALA A 125 -1.24 -8.19 -3.19
N GLY A 126 -1.63 -9.40 -3.58
CA GLY A 126 -2.28 -10.37 -2.70
C GLY A 126 -3.80 -10.17 -2.54
N GLY A 127 -4.45 -9.58 -3.54
CA GLY A 127 -5.91 -9.50 -3.63
C GLY A 127 -6.61 -10.86 -3.61
N GLY A 128 -7.94 -10.87 -3.42
CA GLY A 128 -8.75 -12.10 -3.41
C GLY A 128 -8.58 -13.03 -2.20
N ARG A 129 -7.67 -12.71 -1.27
CA ARG A 129 -7.39 -13.52 -0.06
C ARG A 129 -8.64 -13.77 0.81
N ILE A 130 -9.63 -12.89 0.76
CA ILE A 130 -10.86 -13.00 1.58
C ILE A 130 -11.96 -13.83 0.93
N ASP A 131 -11.85 -14.14 -0.36
CA ASP A 131 -12.88 -14.87 -1.12
C ASP A 131 -12.87 -16.35 -0.74
N LYS A 132 -11.72 -16.86 -0.28
CA LYS A 132 -11.58 -18.23 0.22
C LYS A 132 -12.12 -18.36 1.66
N PRO A 133 -13.11 -19.22 1.93
CA PRO A 133 -13.63 -19.41 3.28
C PRO A 133 -12.59 -20.06 4.20
N ILE A 134 -12.60 -19.68 5.48
CA ILE A 134 -11.64 -20.18 6.48
C ILE A 134 -11.90 -21.67 6.78
N LEU A 135 -13.16 -22.09 6.84
CA LEU A 135 -13.66 -23.46 7.10
C LEU A 135 -13.33 -24.06 8.48
N LYS A 136 -12.10 -23.89 8.99
CA LYS A 136 -11.63 -24.54 10.23
C LYS A 136 -11.18 -23.53 11.29
N ALA A 137 -11.55 -23.76 12.54
CA ALA A 137 -11.08 -22.99 13.68
C ALA A 137 -9.54 -22.97 13.80
N GLY A 138 -8.87 -24.09 13.51
CA GLY A 138 -7.40 -24.16 13.49
C GLY A 138 -6.74 -23.22 12.47
N ARG A 139 -7.37 -22.96 11.32
CA ARG A 139 -6.88 -21.95 10.36
C ARG A 139 -7.03 -20.54 10.90
N ALA A 140 -8.11 -20.25 11.64
CA ALA A 140 -8.28 -18.98 12.34
C ALA A 140 -7.23 -18.83 13.45
N TYR A 141 -6.97 -19.87 14.24
CA TYR A 141 -5.93 -19.87 15.27
C TYR A 141 -4.57 -19.44 14.72
N HIS A 142 -4.06 -20.10 13.67
CA HIS A 142 -2.76 -19.72 13.07
C HIS A 142 -2.76 -18.31 12.47
N LYS A 143 -3.89 -17.87 11.89
CA LYS A 143 -4.04 -16.50 11.35
C LYS A 143 -3.91 -15.43 12.45
N TYR A 144 -4.52 -15.64 13.62
CA TYR A 144 -4.49 -14.68 14.73
C TYR A 144 -3.22 -14.80 15.57
N LYS A 145 -2.59 -15.99 15.62
CA LYS A 145 -1.31 -16.24 16.29
C LYS A 145 -0.21 -15.28 15.82
N ALA A 146 -0.14 -14.99 14.52
CA ALA A 146 0.85 -14.08 13.94
C ALA A 146 0.42 -12.58 13.99
N LYS A 147 -0.70 -12.25 14.64
CA LYS A 147 -1.24 -10.88 14.70
C LYS A 147 -1.27 -10.39 16.15
N ARG A 148 -2.38 -10.65 16.84
CA ARG A 148 -2.59 -10.29 18.24
C ARG A 148 -3.55 -11.29 18.88
N ASN A 149 -3.52 -11.37 20.21
CA ASN A 149 -4.44 -12.21 20.97
C ASN A 149 -5.86 -11.59 20.98
N CYS A 150 -6.65 -11.88 19.95
CA CYS A 150 -8.05 -11.46 19.84
C CYS A 150 -9.00 -12.58 19.38
N TRP A 151 -8.54 -13.83 19.43
CA TRP A 151 -9.30 -15.01 19.06
C TRP A 151 -8.90 -16.19 19.97
N PRO A 152 -9.84 -17.00 20.48
CA PRO A 152 -11.30 -16.93 20.28
C PRO A 152 -11.96 -15.75 21.03
N ARG A 153 -13.22 -15.46 20.71
CA ARG A 153 -13.99 -14.37 21.34
C ARG A 153 -15.23 -14.94 22.05
N VAL A 154 -15.29 -14.80 23.38
CA VAL A 154 -16.48 -15.13 24.17
C VAL A 154 -17.54 -14.03 23.97
N ARG A 155 -18.80 -14.43 23.81
CA ARG A 155 -19.93 -13.48 23.69
C ARG A 155 -20.20 -12.83 25.04
N GLY A 156 -20.51 -11.52 25.06
CA GLY A 156 -20.77 -10.80 26.31
C GLY A 156 -21.93 -11.38 27.14
N VAL A 157 -22.97 -11.89 26.47
CA VAL A 157 -24.12 -12.55 27.11
C VAL A 157 -23.78 -13.87 27.82
N ALA A 158 -22.60 -14.45 27.58
CA ALA A 158 -22.14 -15.68 28.24
C ALA A 158 -21.19 -15.40 29.43
N MET A 159 -21.06 -14.13 29.81
CA MET A 159 -20.29 -13.68 30.97
C MET A 159 -21.26 -13.37 32.12
N ASN A 160 -20.79 -13.49 33.37
CA ASN A 160 -21.56 -13.20 34.59
C ASN A 160 -21.66 -11.70 34.85
#